data_AF-A0A1X4G856-F1
#
_entry.id   AF-A0A1X4G856-F1
#
_cell.length_a   1.000
_cell.length_b   1.000
_cell.length_c   1.000
_cell.angle_alpha   90.00
_cell.angle_beta   90.00
_cell.angle_gamma   90.00
#
_symmetry.space_group_name_H-M   'P 1'
#
loop_
_entity.id
_entity.type
_entity.pdbx_description
1 polymer ?
#
loop_
_entity_poly.entity_id
_entity_poly.type
_entity_poly.pdbx_seq_one_letter_code
_entity_poly.pdbx_strand_id
1 'polypeptide(L)'
;MTRPTDDLHAADLAQLTRIVLDIDNPICQVCGQPLHEGDDITAYAYRAAGEPAYAIGYIMCGSDVHEHPTVFTRGVREYVLTGHIGACSNTRTQSTTFVLLDPTVVVTSPTTTAEPHVHPDSPTPREPTQPTHQEPTPLLTAIREQTRSDGGCPHKGAE
;
A
#
# COMPACT_ATOMS: atom_id res chain seq x y z
N MET A 1 24.99 -16.06 17.98
CA MET A 1 25.01 -15.49 16.63
C MET A 1 23.56 -15.22 16.24
N THR A 2 23.02 -14.08 16.67
CA THR A 2 21.70 -13.58 16.25
C THR A 2 21.80 -13.17 14.78
N ARG A 3 20.78 -13.52 13.99
CA ARG A 3 20.78 -13.34 12.54
C ARG A 3 20.70 -11.84 12.20
N PRO A 4 21.52 -11.33 11.26
CA PRO A 4 21.47 -9.93 10.81
C PRO A 4 20.08 -9.43 10.36
N THR A 5 19.18 -10.36 10.02
CA THR A 5 17.81 -10.09 9.59
C THR A 5 16.91 -9.59 10.74
N ASP A 6 17.12 -10.08 11.96
CA ASP A 6 16.30 -9.69 13.13
C ASP A 6 16.61 -8.24 13.55
N ASP A 7 17.89 -7.85 13.49
CA ASP A 7 18.33 -6.50 13.84
C ASP A 7 17.83 -5.44 12.84
N LEU A 8 17.78 -5.80 11.55
CA LEU A 8 17.26 -4.94 10.50
C LEU A 8 15.74 -4.73 10.63
N HIS A 9 15.01 -5.78 10.98
CA HIS A 9 13.57 -5.73 11.19
C HIS A 9 13.21 -4.85 12.40
N ALA A 10 13.96 -4.96 13.50
CA ALA A 10 13.76 -4.11 14.68
C ALA A 10 14.03 -2.63 14.39
N ALA A 11 15.07 -2.32 13.61
CA ALA A 11 15.39 -0.94 13.22
C ALA A 11 14.33 -0.35 12.27
N ASP A 12 13.80 -1.15 11.34
CA ASP A 12 12.71 -0.74 10.45
C ASP A 12 11.43 -0.46 11.26
N LEU A 13 11.04 -1.36 12.18
CA LEU A 13 9.89 -1.16 13.09
C LEU A 13 10.01 0.09 13.97
N ALA A 14 11.21 0.41 14.45
CA ALA A 14 11.45 1.61 15.24
C ALA A 14 11.17 2.90 14.45
N GLN A 15 11.42 2.91 13.13
CA GLN A 15 11.09 4.05 12.26
C GLN A 15 9.60 4.14 11.94
N LEU A 16 8.92 3.00 11.88
CA LEU A 16 7.48 2.92 11.62
C LEU A 16 6.64 3.28 12.86
N THR A 17 7.22 3.18 14.06
CA THR A 17 6.59 3.62 15.30
C THR A 17 6.56 5.15 15.36
N ARG A 18 5.38 5.73 15.55
CA ARG A 18 5.13 7.19 15.51
C ARG A 18 5.42 7.85 14.16
N ILE A 19 5.39 7.09 13.06
CA ILE A 19 5.41 7.68 11.72
C ILE A 19 4.19 8.59 11.56
N VAL A 20 4.41 9.74 10.94
CA VAL A 20 3.36 10.74 10.68
C VAL A 20 2.43 10.21 9.59
N LEU A 21 1.12 10.32 9.82
CA LEU A 21 0.10 9.89 8.84
C LEU A 21 -0.08 10.89 7.68
N ASP A 22 0.64 12.02 7.72
CA ASP A 22 0.67 13.14 6.74
C ASP A 22 -0.71 13.59 6.23
N ILE A 23 -1.71 13.51 7.10
CA ILE A 23 -3.08 13.87 6.81
C ILE A 23 -3.65 14.63 8.02
N ASP A 24 -4.03 15.89 7.83
CA ASP A 24 -4.62 16.74 8.88
C ASP A 24 -6.00 16.26 9.34
N ASN A 25 -6.72 15.55 8.47
CA ASN A 25 -8.02 14.94 8.76
C ASN A 25 -8.04 13.52 8.18
N PRO A 26 -7.52 12.52 8.91
CA PRO A 26 -7.36 11.18 8.38
C PRO A 26 -8.73 10.60 8.01
N ILE A 27 -8.85 10.09 6.80
CA ILE A 27 -10.05 9.40 6.31
C ILE A 27 -9.65 8.02 5.83
N CYS A 28 -10.54 7.05 6.00
CA CYS A 28 -10.36 5.74 5.37
C CYS A 28 -10.44 5.91 3.85
N GLN A 29 -9.38 5.53 3.13
CA GLN A 29 -9.36 5.68 1.66
C GLN A 29 -10.33 4.75 0.93
N VAL A 30 -10.88 3.74 1.62
CA VAL A 30 -11.83 2.78 1.03
C VAL A 30 -13.28 3.22 1.22
N CYS A 31 -13.69 3.53 2.47
CA CYS A 31 -15.09 3.85 2.79
C CYS A 31 -15.34 5.35 3.04
N GLY A 32 -14.29 6.17 3.07
CA GLY A 32 -14.38 7.61 3.30
C GLY A 32 -14.77 8.02 4.71
N GLN A 33 -14.88 7.08 5.66
CA GLN A 33 -15.21 7.42 7.05
C GLN A 33 -14.07 8.25 7.69
N PRO A 34 -14.39 9.29 8.45
CA PRO A 34 -13.40 10.04 9.20
C PRO A 34 -12.80 9.15 10.29
N LEU A 35 -11.49 9.24 10.43
CA LEU A 35 -10.71 8.55 11.44
C LEU A 35 -10.29 9.54 12.52
N HIS A 36 -10.26 9.08 13.75
CA HIS A 36 -9.97 9.90 14.92
C HIS A 36 -8.83 9.27 15.73
N GLU A 37 -8.27 10.05 16.64
CA GLU A 37 -7.35 9.52 17.64
C GLU A 37 -8.00 8.36 18.40
N GLY A 38 -7.26 7.25 18.52
CA GLY A 38 -7.70 6.00 19.13
C GLY A 38 -8.30 5.00 18.14
N ASP A 39 -8.65 5.40 16.92
CA ASP A 39 -9.22 4.46 15.94
C ASP A 39 -8.16 3.46 15.47
N ASP A 40 -8.53 2.18 15.45
CA ASP A 40 -7.74 1.14 14.83
C ASP A 40 -7.67 1.36 13.32
N ILE A 41 -6.48 1.21 12.75
CA ILE A 41 -6.22 1.40 11.33
C ILE A 41 -5.29 0.35 10.77
N THR A 42 -5.34 0.23 9.45
CA THR A 42 -4.30 -0.42 8.65
C THR A 42 -3.62 0.62 7.78
N ALA A 43 -2.30 0.73 7.89
CA ALA A 43 -1.49 1.68 7.16
C ALA A 43 -0.52 0.97 6.21
N TYR A 44 -0.35 1.53 5.03
CA TYR A 44 0.68 1.13 4.09
C TYR A 44 1.85 2.10 4.16
N ALA A 45 3.02 1.58 4.52
CA ALA A 45 4.26 2.33 4.58
C ALA A 45 5.23 1.84 3.50
N TYR A 46 5.94 2.78 2.87
CA TYR A 46 6.92 2.45 1.84
C TYR A 46 8.19 3.29 1.99
N ARG A 47 9.31 2.73 1.55
CA ARG A 47 10.61 3.40 1.44
C ARG A 47 11.30 2.98 0.15
N ALA A 48 11.47 3.92 -0.77
CA ALA A 48 12.19 3.67 -2.01
C ALA A 48 13.69 3.42 -1.72
N ALA A 49 14.36 2.65 -2.59
CA ALA A 49 15.80 2.45 -2.48
C ALA A 49 16.55 3.80 -2.56
N GLY A 50 17.39 4.05 -1.56
CA GLY A 50 18.15 5.30 -1.44
C GLY A 50 17.47 6.36 -0.56
N GLU A 51 16.18 6.22 -0.26
CA GLU A 51 15.48 7.11 0.66
C GLU A 51 15.76 6.73 2.13
N PRO A 52 16.00 7.71 3.02
CA PRO A 52 16.37 7.45 4.40
C PRO A 52 15.18 7.11 5.30
N ALA A 53 13.95 7.45 4.91
CA ALA A 53 12.77 7.37 5.77
C ALA A 53 11.57 6.71 5.07
N TYR A 54 10.71 6.07 5.87
CA TYR A 54 9.43 5.57 5.42
C TYR A 54 8.42 6.72 5.27
N ALA A 55 7.48 6.56 4.33
CA ALA A 55 6.32 7.41 4.17
C ALA A 55 5.04 6.56 4.19
N ILE A 56 3.91 7.16 4.57
CA ILE A 56 2.60 6.54 4.50
C ILE A 56 1.98 6.80 3.14
N GLY A 57 1.62 5.75 2.41
CA GLY A 57 0.92 5.87 1.13
C GLY A 57 -0.60 5.90 1.28
N TYR A 58 -1.15 5.07 2.17
CA TYR A 58 -2.57 5.07 2.48
C TYR A 58 -2.88 4.52 3.87
N ILE A 59 -4.07 4.86 4.35
CA ILE A 59 -4.65 4.34 5.59
C ILE A 59 -6.09 3.87 5.35
N MET A 60 -6.48 2.84 6.10
CA MET A 60 -7.77 2.19 6.05
C MET A 60 -8.31 2.02 7.48
N CYS A 61 -9.63 2.14 7.67
CA CYS A 61 -10.24 1.91 8.98
C CYS A 61 -10.17 0.45 9.39
N GLY A 62 -10.03 0.23 10.69
CA GLY A 62 -9.98 -1.07 11.32
C GLY A 62 -8.65 -1.79 11.09
N SER A 63 -8.43 -2.80 11.92
CA SER A 63 -7.35 -3.76 11.72
C SER A 63 -7.79 -4.77 10.67
N ASP A 64 -7.25 -4.64 9.45
CA ASP A 64 -7.41 -5.61 8.38
C ASP A 64 -8.86 -5.84 7.89
N VAL A 65 -9.68 -4.78 7.90
CA VAL A 65 -11.09 -4.85 7.48
C VAL A 65 -11.25 -4.82 5.96
N HIS A 66 -10.32 -4.19 5.25
CA HIS A 66 -10.38 -3.99 3.80
C HIS A 66 -9.32 -4.83 3.09
N GLU A 67 -9.61 -5.23 1.85
CA GLU A 67 -8.62 -5.92 1.02
C GLU A 67 -7.41 -5.01 0.74
N HIS A 68 -6.22 -5.59 0.83
CA HIS A 68 -4.97 -4.86 0.70
C HIS A 68 -4.45 -4.98 -0.73
N PRO A 69 -3.94 -3.90 -1.34
CA PRO A 69 -3.09 -3.99 -2.50
C PRO A 69 -2.02 -5.08 -2.34
N THR A 70 -2.05 -6.05 -3.24
CA THR A 70 -1.09 -7.18 -3.31
C THR A 70 0.05 -6.92 -4.30
N VAL A 71 0.05 -5.73 -4.91
CA VAL A 71 1.05 -5.34 -5.92
C VAL A 71 2.16 -4.58 -5.22
N PHE A 72 3.33 -5.20 -5.16
CA PHE A 72 4.53 -4.67 -4.52
C PHE A 72 5.57 -4.29 -5.56
N THR A 73 6.30 -3.19 -5.31
CA THR A 73 7.23 -2.62 -6.29
C THR A 73 8.65 -3.08 -6.02
N ARG A 74 9.27 -3.77 -6.99
CA ARG A 74 10.69 -4.15 -6.90
C ARG A 74 11.56 -2.90 -6.69
N GLY A 75 12.44 -2.93 -5.69
CA GLY A 75 13.28 -1.78 -5.34
C GLY A 75 12.68 -0.87 -4.26
N VAL A 76 11.50 -1.20 -3.72
CA VAL A 76 10.87 -0.49 -2.60
C VAL A 76 10.77 -1.45 -1.42
N ARG A 77 11.00 -0.95 -0.19
CA ARG A 77 10.61 -1.67 1.02
C ARG A 77 9.21 -1.24 1.39
N GLU A 78 8.30 -2.20 1.49
CA GLU A 78 6.89 -1.93 1.68
C GLU A 78 6.40 -2.75 2.89
N TYR A 79 5.61 -2.11 3.73
CA TYR A 79 5.00 -2.68 4.93
C TYR A 79 3.50 -2.40 4.94
N VAL A 80 2.73 -3.42 5.30
CA VAL A 80 1.35 -3.26 5.75
C VAL A 80 1.35 -3.44 7.26
N LEU A 81 0.88 -2.41 7.95
CA LEU A 81 0.91 -2.30 9.40
C LEU A 81 -0.51 -2.15 9.94
N THR A 82 -0.86 -2.88 10.98
CA THR A 82 -2.03 -2.57 11.81
C THR A 82 -1.59 -1.83 13.06
N GLY A 83 -2.46 -1.00 13.62
CA GLY A 83 -2.20 -0.24 14.84
C GLY A 83 -3.36 0.69 15.11
N HIS A 84 -3.13 1.76 15.84
CA HIS A 84 -4.15 2.80 16.07
C HIS A 84 -3.58 4.21 15.90
N ILE A 85 -4.46 5.16 15.67
CA ILE A 85 -4.10 6.58 15.52
C ILE A 85 -3.77 7.17 16.90
N GLY A 86 -2.58 7.74 17.04
CA GLY A 86 -2.23 8.63 18.15
C GLY A 86 -2.07 10.07 17.70
N ALA A 87 -2.02 10.99 18.67
CA ALA A 87 -1.67 12.39 18.41
C ALA A 87 -0.34 12.78 19.07
N CYS A 88 0.53 13.46 18.32
CA CYS A 88 1.72 14.14 18.84
C CYS A 88 1.48 15.64 18.87
N SER A 89 1.49 16.23 20.06
CA SER A 89 1.29 17.67 20.25
C SER A 89 2.59 18.40 20.53
N ASN A 90 2.91 19.41 19.74
CA ASN A 90 4.01 20.34 19.99
C ASN A 90 3.45 21.62 20.63
N THR A 91 3.64 21.75 21.94
CA THR A 91 3.12 22.89 22.73
C THR A 91 3.79 24.21 22.39
N ARG A 92 5.02 24.20 21.86
CA ARG A 92 5.74 25.40 21.46
C ARG A 92 5.17 26.01 20.19
N THR A 93 4.83 25.17 19.21
CA THR A 93 4.22 25.60 17.94
C THR A 93 2.70 25.55 17.96
N GLN A 94 2.10 25.01 19.03
CA GLN A 94 0.67 24.77 19.17
C GLN A 94 0.10 23.93 18.00
N SER A 95 0.88 22.95 17.56
CA SER A 95 0.49 22.05 16.46
C SER A 95 0.30 20.63 16.96
N THR A 96 -0.65 19.93 16.35
CA THR A 96 -0.91 18.51 16.60
C THR A 96 -0.81 17.75 15.30
N THR A 97 -0.18 16.58 15.32
CA THR A 97 -0.01 15.72 14.16
C THR A 97 -0.42 14.30 14.50
N PHE A 98 -1.13 13.63 13.60
CA PHE A 98 -1.50 12.24 13.77
C PHE A 98 -0.35 11.31 13.42
N VAL A 99 -0.17 10.28 14.24
CA VAL A 99 0.91 9.30 14.12
C VAL A 99 0.38 7.88 14.30
N LEU A 100 1.08 6.90 13.73
CA LEU A 100 0.78 5.48 13.98
C LEU A 100 1.38 5.03 15.33
N LEU A 101 0.56 4.45 16.19
CA LEU A 101 0.98 3.83 17.45
C LEU A 101 0.78 2.31 17.42
N ASP A 102 1.60 1.63 18.22
CA ASP A 102 1.65 0.17 18.38
C ASP A 102 1.59 -0.62 17.05
N PRO A 103 2.49 -0.31 16.08
CA PRO A 103 2.46 -0.94 14.77
C PRO A 103 2.77 -2.44 14.87
N THR A 104 1.89 -3.24 14.29
CA THR A 104 2.09 -4.68 14.07
C THR A 104 2.22 -4.95 12.58
N VAL A 105 3.30 -5.60 12.18
CA VAL A 105 3.57 -5.93 10.77
C VAL A 105 2.71 -7.09 10.34
N VAL A 106 1.87 -6.87 9.34
CA VAL A 106 1.01 -7.88 8.74
C VAL A 106 1.57 -8.40 7.42
N VAL A 107 2.15 -7.51 6.61
CA VAL A 107 2.80 -7.88 5.35
C VAL A 107 4.10 -7.10 5.20
N THR A 108 5.14 -7.77 4.72
CA THR A 108 6.41 -7.15 4.33
C THR A 108 6.75 -7.55 2.90
N SER A 109 7.10 -6.59 2.04
CA SER A 109 7.76 -6.87 0.76
C SER A 109 9.21 -6.39 0.82
N PRO A 110 10.21 -7.29 0.74
CA PRO A 110 11.61 -6.90 0.74
C PRO A 110 12.02 -6.30 -0.59
N THR A 111 12.97 -5.35 -0.58
CA THR A 111 13.48 -4.65 -1.78
C THR A 111 13.93 -5.58 -2.92
N THR A 112 14.31 -6.82 -2.58
CA THR A 112 14.90 -7.80 -3.49
C THR A 112 13.87 -8.60 -4.30
N THR A 113 12.61 -8.60 -3.91
CA THR A 113 11.58 -9.47 -4.49
C THR A 113 10.24 -8.73 -4.55
N ALA A 114 9.42 -8.99 -5.57
CA ALA A 114 8.05 -8.46 -5.62
C ALA A 114 7.03 -9.36 -4.87
N GLU A 115 7.51 -10.44 -4.25
CA GLU A 115 6.68 -11.40 -3.52
C GLU A 115 6.51 -10.95 -2.07
N PRO A 116 5.28 -10.71 -1.59
CA PRO A 116 5.04 -10.35 -0.21
C PRO A 116 5.25 -11.53 0.74
N HIS A 117 5.86 -11.24 1.88
CA HIS A 117 5.87 -12.10 3.05
C HIS A 117 4.74 -11.68 3.99
N VAL A 118 3.73 -12.53 4.10
CA VAL A 118 2.62 -12.35 5.04
C VAL A 118 3.03 -12.95 6.38
N HIS A 119 2.92 -12.18 7.46
CA HIS A 119 3.26 -12.67 8.79
C HIS A 119 2.08 -13.47 9.39
N PRO A 120 2.32 -14.69 9.89
CA PRO A 120 1.27 -15.58 10.38
C PRO A 120 0.64 -15.12 11.70
N ASP A 121 1.28 -14.17 12.41
CA ASP A 121 0.76 -13.57 13.65
C ASP A 121 -0.23 -12.41 13.38
N SER A 122 -0.65 -12.24 12.12
CA SER A 122 -1.71 -11.30 11.76
C SER A 122 -3.07 -11.77 12.32
N PRO A 123 -3.93 -10.85 12.82
CA PRO A 123 -5.28 -11.19 13.29
C PRO A 123 -6.16 -11.88 12.24
N THR A 124 -5.83 -11.76 10.95
CA THR A 124 -6.62 -12.31 9.85
C THR A 124 -5.83 -13.37 9.09
N PRO A 125 -6.35 -14.60 8.93
CA PRO A 125 -5.76 -15.59 8.05
C PRO A 125 -5.72 -15.07 6.61
N ARG A 126 -4.52 -14.99 6.05
CA ARG A 126 -4.28 -14.52 4.69
C ARG A 126 -3.65 -15.66 3.90
N GLU A 127 -4.35 -16.16 2.91
CA GLU A 127 -3.77 -17.07 1.95
C GLU A 127 -2.83 -16.26 1.04
N PRO A 128 -1.56 -16.65 0.85
CA PRO A 128 -0.73 -16.05 -0.17
C PRO A 128 -1.45 -16.26 -1.51
N THR A 129 -2.02 -15.20 -2.06
CA THR A 129 -2.50 -15.27 -3.45
C THR A 129 -1.24 -15.39 -4.27
N GLN A 130 -0.94 -16.62 -4.65
CA GLN A 130 0.11 -16.96 -5.60
C GLN A 130 -0.03 -15.98 -6.76
N PRO A 131 1.00 -15.19 -7.12
CA PRO A 131 0.87 -14.25 -8.21
C PRO A 131 0.46 -15.07 -9.42
N THR A 132 -0.77 -14.87 -9.89
CA THR A 132 -1.16 -15.42 -11.17
C THR A 132 -0.29 -14.64 -12.13
N HIS A 133 0.79 -15.29 -12.59
CA HIS A 133 1.62 -14.83 -13.68
C HIS A 133 0.74 -14.82 -14.94
N GLN A 134 -0.19 -13.87 -15.02
CA GLN A 134 -0.72 -13.42 -16.28
C GLN A 134 0.40 -12.60 -16.89
N GLU A 135 1.18 -13.29 -17.71
CA GLU A 135 2.09 -12.71 -18.68
C GLU A 135 1.38 -11.49 -19.29
N PRO A 136 1.93 -10.26 -19.14
CA PRO A 136 1.31 -9.08 -19.72
C PRO A 136 1.22 -9.33 -21.21
N THR A 137 -0.01 -9.40 -21.74
CA THR A 137 -0.24 -9.47 -23.18
C THR A 137 0.61 -8.39 -23.83
N PRO A 138 1.59 -8.74 -24.68
CA PRO A 138 2.48 -7.75 -25.25
C PRO A 138 1.66 -6.70 -26.00
N LEU A 139 1.92 -5.43 -25.72
CA LEU A 139 1.22 -4.26 -26.26
C LEU A 139 1.17 -4.21 -27.80
N LEU A 140 1.94 -5.07 -28.48
CA LEU A 140 1.94 -5.24 -29.93
C LEU A 140 0.68 -5.93 -30.49
N THR A 141 -0.14 -6.59 -29.67
CA THR A 141 -1.36 -7.24 -30.16
C THR A 141 -2.56 -6.27 -30.18
N ALA A 142 -2.65 -5.33 -29.23
CA ALA A 142 -3.76 -4.38 -29.12
C ALA A 142 -3.83 -3.37 -30.27
N ILE A 143 -2.71 -3.09 -30.95
CA ILE A 143 -2.66 -2.11 -32.05
C ILE A 143 -3.21 -2.71 -33.37
N ARG A 144 -3.29 -4.04 -33.52
CA ARG A 144 -3.77 -4.66 -34.76
C ARG A 144 -5.30 -4.67 -34.91
N GLU A 145 -6.06 -4.49 -33.83
CA GLU A 145 -7.53 -4.53 -33.89
C GLU A 145 -8.18 -3.18 -34.22
N GLN A 146 -7.43 -2.07 -34.16
CA GLN A 146 -7.97 -0.72 -34.43
C GLN A 146 -7.90 -0.27 -35.90
N THR A 147 -7.49 -1.11 -36.85
CA THR A 147 -7.33 -0.71 -38.27
C THR A 147 -8.38 -1.24 -39.25
N ARG A 148 -9.56 -1.67 -38.81
CA ARG A 148 -10.71 -1.83 -39.73
C ARG A 148 -11.99 -1.24 -39.16
N SER A 149 -12.08 0.08 -39.23
CA SER A 149 -13.37 0.73 -39.33
C SER A 149 -13.21 1.98 -40.18
N ASP A 150 -13.26 1.83 -41.50
CA ASP A 150 -13.60 2.95 -42.36
C ASP A 150 -14.11 2.51 -43.74
N GLY A 151 -15.21 3.14 -44.14
CA GLY A 151 -15.53 3.41 -45.54
C GLY A 151 -16.51 2.47 -46.24
N GLY A 152 -17.81 2.75 -46.13
CA GLY A 152 -18.82 2.01 -46.91
C GLY A 152 -20.15 2.75 -47.09
N CYS A 153 -20.15 3.90 -47.77
CA CYS A 153 -21.34 4.34 -48.50
C CYS A 153 -20.91 5.00 -49.82
N PRO A 154 -21.49 4.57 -50.95
CA PRO A 154 -22.22 5.54 -51.74
C PRO A 154 -23.55 5.01 -52.31
N HIS A 155 -24.22 5.95 -52.97
CA HIS A 155 -25.64 6.12 -53.20
C HIS A 155 -26.03 5.80 -54.66
N LYS A 156 -27.32 5.52 -54.89
CA LYS A 156 -28.13 5.66 -56.13
C LYS A 156 -27.96 4.68 -57.32
N GLY A 157 -29.13 4.29 -57.86
CA GLY A 157 -29.31 3.85 -59.24
C GLY A 157 -30.59 3.04 -59.44
N ALA A 158 -31.54 3.58 -60.22
CA ALA A 158 -32.82 2.97 -60.56
C ALA A 158 -32.70 2.01 -61.75
N GLU A 159 -33.56 0.98 -61.80
CA GLU A 159 -34.48 0.69 -62.91
C GLU A 159 -35.59 -0.28 -62.46
#